data_AF-E3NY86-F1
#
_entry.id   AF-E3NY86-F1
#
_cell.length_a   1.000
_cell.length_b   1.000
_cell.length_c   1.000
_cell.angle_alpha   90.00
_cell.angle_beta   90.00
_cell.angle_gamma   90.00
#
_symmetry.space_group_name_H-M   'P 1'
#
loop_
_entity.id
_entity.type
_entity.pdbx_description
1 polymer ?
#
loop_
_entity_poly.entity_id
_entity_poly.type
_entity_poly.pdbx_seq_one_letter_code
_entity_poly.pdbx_strand_id
1 'polypeptide(L)'
;MQHYRCAQCPAIFSSISSRKNHVRHAHQSTVHTKDIHGSEVIIERVNNRFSCPQVACSYSTVKASLMQTHYHNCRSKIRTSAPSVASHIPRVVVQSRVIPAGSQVQ
;
A
#
# COMPACT_ATOMS: atom_id res chain seq x y z
N MET A 1 -13.95 32.55 27.93
CA MET A 1 -13.18 31.76 26.94
C MET A 1 -14.13 31.32 25.84
N GLN A 2 -13.77 31.45 24.57
CA GLN A 2 -14.63 31.02 23.46
C GLN A 2 -14.36 29.56 23.12
N HIS A 3 -15.41 28.75 23.02
CA HIS A 3 -15.32 27.32 22.70
C HIS A 3 -15.73 27.09 21.24
N TYR A 4 -14.96 26.29 20.52
CA TYR A 4 -15.18 25.99 19.11
C TYR A 4 -15.62 24.54 18.93
N ARG A 5 -16.86 24.33 18.48
CA ARG A 5 -17.43 23.00 18.26
C ARG A 5 -17.19 22.51 16.83
N CYS A 6 -16.94 21.21 16.67
CA CYS A 6 -16.97 20.56 15.36
C CYS A 6 -18.41 20.38 14.89
N ALA A 7 -18.67 20.53 13.59
CA ALA A 7 -20.01 20.33 13.01
C ALA A 7 -20.33 18.85 12.73
N GLN A 8 -19.31 18.00 12.66
CA GLN A 8 -19.43 16.60 12.25
C GLN A 8 -19.30 15.61 13.43
N CYS A 9 -19.02 16.10 14.64
CA CYS A 9 -18.93 15.28 15.85
C CYS A 9 -19.06 16.15 17.12
N PRO A 10 -19.28 15.57 18.31
CA PRO A 10 -19.47 16.33 19.55
C PRO A 10 -18.19 16.96 20.13
N ALA A 11 -17.06 16.96 19.40
CA ALA A 11 -15.79 17.48 19.91
C ALA A 11 -15.79 19.01 20.08
N ILE A 12 -15.19 19.47 21.17
CA ILE A 12 -15.09 20.89 21.56
C ILE A 12 -13.61 21.26 21.72
N PHE A 13 -13.23 22.41 21.18
CA PHE A 13 -11.85 22.89 21.14
C PHE A 13 -11.74 24.30 21.76
N SER A 14 -10.58 24.59 22.37
CA SER A 14 -10.26 25.91 22.93
C SER A 14 -9.83 26.95 21.88
N SER A 15 -9.55 26.52 20.64
CA SER A 15 -9.07 27.39 19.56
C SER A 15 -9.65 27.01 18.20
N ILE A 16 -9.76 27.99 17.29
CA ILE A 16 -10.19 27.76 15.90
C ILE A 16 -9.22 26.81 15.19
N SER A 17 -7.91 26.99 15.41
CA SER A 17 -6.85 26.21 14.76
C SER A 17 -6.95 24.72 15.12
N SER A 18 -7.20 24.39 16.38
CA SER A 18 -7.35 23.00 16.82
C SER A 18 -8.63 22.38 16.28
N ARG A 19 -9.75 23.11 16.21
CA ARG A 19 -10.97 22.64 15.52
C ARG A 19 -10.71 22.36 14.04
N LYS A 20 -10.07 23.29 13.32
CA LYS A 20 -9.75 23.12 11.88
C LYS A 20 -8.84 21.91 11.65
N ASN A 21 -7.83 21.75 12.50
CA ASN A 21 -6.93 20.59 12.46
C ASN A 21 -7.71 19.29 12.70
N HIS A 22 -8.55 19.25 13.74
CA HIS A 22 -9.41 18.11 14.00
C HIS A 22 -10.28 17.73 12.80
N VAL A 23 -10.95 18.70 12.16
CA VAL A 23 -11.79 18.40 10.98
C VAL A 23 -10.96 17.75 9.86
N ARG A 24 -9.77 18.28 9.59
CA ARG A 24 -8.86 17.70 8.58
C ARG A 24 -8.42 16.28 8.93
N HIS A 25 -8.15 15.98 10.19
CA HIS A 25 -7.59 14.66 10.54
C HIS A 25 -8.67 13.60 10.86
N ALA A 26 -9.78 14.02 11.45
CA ALA A 26 -10.83 13.13 11.93
C ALA A 26 -11.99 12.97 10.93
N HIS A 27 -12.18 13.92 10.02
CA HIS A 27 -13.32 13.93 9.10
C HIS A 27 -12.93 13.96 7.62
N GLN A 28 -11.64 14.01 7.29
CA GLN A 28 -11.22 13.84 5.91
C GLN A 28 -11.58 12.43 5.43
N SER A 29 -12.38 12.37 4.38
CA SER A 29 -12.88 11.11 3.80
C SER A 29 -11.97 10.59 2.68
N THR A 30 -11.16 11.46 2.06
CA THR A 30 -10.29 11.09 0.94
C THR A 30 -8.91 11.72 1.07
N VAL A 31 -7.89 10.99 0.63
CA VAL A 31 -6.53 11.50 0.44
C VAL A 31 -6.27 11.58 -1.05
N HIS A 32 -6.06 12.79 -1.56
CA HIS A 32 -5.65 13.02 -2.93
C HIS A 32 -4.13 13.00 -2.98
N THR A 33 -3.58 12.13 -3.80
CA THR A 33 -2.14 11.99 -4.03
C THR A 33 -1.89 11.73 -5.51
N LYS A 34 -0.63 11.62 -5.91
CA LYS A 34 -0.25 11.32 -7.29
C LYS A 34 0.54 10.04 -7.32
N ASP A 35 0.38 9.27 -8.38
CA ASP A 35 1.21 8.09 -8.65
C ASP A 35 2.59 8.49 -9.21
N ILE A 36 3.49 7.52 -9.42
CA ILE A 36 4.80 7.74 -10.06
C ILE A 36 4.68 8.33 -11.47
N HIS A 37 3.58 8.05 -12.17
CA HIS A 37 3.30 8.58 -13.50
C HIS A 37 2.65 9.98 -13.47
N GLY A 38 2.43 10.54 -12.28
CA GLY A 38 1.78 11.85 -12.11
C GLY A 38 0.25 11.82 -12.15
N SER A 39 -0.35 10.65 -12.44
CA SER A 39 -1.79 10.43 -12.38
C SER A 39 -2.34 10.66 -10.98
N GLU A 40 -3.51 11.28 -10.86
CA GLU A 40 -4.18 11.45 -9.57
C GLU A 40 -4.65 10.09 -9.02
N VAL A 41 -4.40 9.88 -7.73
CA VAL A 41 -4.85 8.70 -6.97
C VAL A 41 -5.61 9.20 -5.76
N ILE A 42 -6.87 8.75 -5.65
CA ILE A 42 -7.76 9.09 -4.55
C ILE A 42 -7.85 7.87 -3.64
N ILE A 43 -7.39 8.02 -2.40
CA ILE A 43 -7.48 6.96 -1.38
C ILE A 43 -8.65 7.28 -0.46
N GLU A 44 -9.69 6.47 -0.53
CA GLU A 44 -10.90 6.65 0.27
C GLU A 44 -10.75 6.07 1.68
N ARG A 45 -11.49 6.66 2.62
CA ARG A 45 -11.58 6.20 4.00
C ARG A 45 -12.70 5.19 4.13
N VAL A 46 -12.35 3.93 4.31
CA VAL A 46 -13.30 2.83 4.49
C VAL A 46 -13.21 2.36 5.94
N ASN A 47 -14.35 2.21 6.63
CA ASN A 47 -14.40 1.81 8.05
C ASN A 47 -13.47 2.64 8.95
N ASN A 48 -13.48 3.96 8.75
CA ASN A 48 -12.68 4.93 9.51
C ASN A 48 -11.14 4.82 9.30
N ARG A 49 -10.68 4.05 8.31
CA ARG A 49 -9.26 3.85 7.97
C ARG A 49 -9.00 4.08 6.48
N PHE A 50 -7.81 4.57 6.17
CA PHE A 50 -7.25 4.58 4.83
C PHE A 50 -6.40 3.32 4.65
N SER A 51 -6.54 2.66 3.52
CA SER A 51 -5.72 1.51 3.12
C SER A 51 -4.88 1.87 1.90
N CYS A 52 -3.62 1.45 1.88
CA CYS A 52 -2.76 1.72 0.74
C CYS A 52 -3.33 1.01 -0.51
N PRO A 53 -3.54 1.72 -1.64
CA PRO A 53 -4.08 1.10 -2.86
C PRO A 53 -3.05 0.23 -3.60
N GLN A 54 -1.78 0.25 -3.17
CA GLN A 54 -0.70 -0.42 -3.87
C GLN A 54 -0.75 -1.93 -3.66
N VAL A 55 -0.64 -2.67 -4.77
CA VAL A 55 -0.61 -4.14 -4.77
C VAL A 55 0.55 -4.63 -3.90
N ALA A 56 0.27 -5.63 -3.05
CA ALA A 56 1.19 -6.18 -2.06
C ALA A 56 1.55 -5.25 -0.87
N CYS A 57 0.85 -4.14 -0.67
CA CYS A 57 0.97 -3.32 0.54
C CYS A 57 -0.26 -3.45 1.45
N SER A 58 -0.08 -4.02 2.65
CA SER A 58 -1.15 -4.16 3.65
C SER A 58 -1.22 -2.99 4.65
N TYR A 59 -0.52 -1.88 4.38
CA TYR A 59 -0.48 -0.74 5.29
C TYR A 59 -1.83 -0.01 5.34
N SER A 60 -2.30 0.28 6.55
CA SER A 60 -3.50 1.08 6.76
C SER A 60 -3.37 1.99 7.99
N THR A 61 -4.00 3.16 7.95
CA THR A 61 -3.96 4.14 9.04
C THR A 61 -5.23 4.97 9.10
N VAL A 62 -5.56 5.51 10.27
CA VAL A 62 -6.68 6.46 10.44
C VAL A 62 -6.29 7.90 10.03
N LYS A 63 -4.99 8.20 9.91
CA LYS A 63 -4.48 9.55 9.64
C LYS A 63 -4.18 9.75 8.15
N ALA A 64 -4.90 10.68 7.53
CA ALA A 64 -4.73 11.07 6.13
C ALA A 64 -3.27 11.45 5.77
N SER A 65 -2.64 12.35 6.54
CA SER A 65 -1.26 12.79 6.27
C SER A 65 -0.26 11.64 6.33
N LEU A 66 -0.46 10.68 7.24
CA LEU A 66 0.42 9.52 7.35
C LEU A 66 0.25 8.58 6.16
N MET A 67 -0.99 8.40 5.67
CA MET A 67 -1.24 7.64 4.44
C MET A 67 -0.57 8.32 3.24
N GLN A 68 -0.67 9.64 3.12
CA GLN A 68 -0.05 10.39 2.02
C GLN A 68 1.47 10.19 2.00
N THR A 69 2.13 10.39 3.14
CA THR A 69 3.58 10.14 3.27
C THR A 69 3.94 8.68 3.02
N HIS A 70 3.15 7.74 3.54
CA HIS A 70 3.34 6.31 3.29
C HIS A 70 3.27 6.00 1.80
N TYR A 71 2.20 6.41 1.11
CA TYR A 71 1.98 6.12 -0.30
C TYR A 71 3.12 6.66 -1.17
N HIS A 72 3.60 7.87 -0.91
CA HIS A 72 4.74 8.44 -1.63
C HIS A 72 6.04 7.63 -1.50
N ASN A 73 6.26 6.98 -0.36
CA ASN A 73 7.40 6.09 -0.13
C ASN A 73 7.14 4.66 -0.64
N CYS A 74 5.91 4.18 -0.52
CA CYS A 74 5.48 2.85 -0.91
C CYS A 74 5.54 2.66 -2.44
N ARG A 75 5.01 3.63 -3.19
CA ARG A 75 5.02 3.62 -4.67
C ARG A 75 6.45 3.53 -5.26
N SER A 76 7.44 4.04 -4.54
CA SER A 76 8.84 4.03 -4.96
C SER A 76 9.56 2.71 -4.66
N LYS A 77 9.09 1.91 -3.69
CA LYS A 77 9.79 0.71 -3.19
C LYS A 77 9.36 -0.59 -3.85
N ILE A 78 8.16 -0.65 -4.44
CA ILE A 78 7.59 -1.91 -4.94
C ILE A 78 8.12 -2.32 -6.33
N ARG A 79 8.94 -1.49 -6.98
CA ARG A 79 9.73 -1.93 -8.15
C ARG A 79 10.85 -2.93 -7.83
N THR A 80 11.19 -3.13 -6.54
CA THR A 80 12.31 -4.01 -6.15
C THR A 80 11.86 -5.39 -5.65
N SER A 81 10.56 -5.61 -5.41
CA SER A 81 10.03 -6.95 -5.17
C SER A 81 9.57 -7.53 -6.51
N ALA A 82 10.50 -8.11 -7.25
CA ALA A 82 10.15 -9.08 -8.28
C ALA A 82 9.13 -10.08 -7.67
N PRO A 83 8.11 -10.51 -8.43
CA PRO A 83 7.20 -11.53 -7.93
C PRO A 83 8.04 -12.77 -7.60
N SER A 84 8.14 -13.11 -6.32
CA SER A 84 8.47 -14.47 -5.93
C SER A 84 7.26 -15.31 -6.33
N VAL A 85 7.20 -15.65 -7.62
CA VAL A 85 6.35 -16.71 -8.10
C VAL A 85 6.88 -17.93 -7.37
N ALA A 86 6.18 -18.34 -6.31
CA ALA A 86 6.25 -19.70 -5.80
C ALA A 86 5.74 -20.59 -6.92
N SER A 87 6.63 -20.85 -7.89
CA SER A 87 6.44 -21.81 -8.95
C SER A 87 6.59 -23.17 -8.28
N HIS A 88 5.49 -23.66 -7.72
CA HIS A 88 5.35 -25.07 -7.39
C HIS A 88 5.34 -25.85 -8.70
N ILE A 89 6.53 -26.05 -9.28
CA ILE A 89 6.76 -27.11 -10.24
C ILE A 89 6.94 -28.40 -9.42
N PRO A 90 6.01 -29.37 -9.47
CA PRO A 90 6.31 -30.69 -8.92
C PRO A 90 7.51 -31.27 -9.69
N ARG A 91 8.58 -31.49 -8.93
CA ARG A 91 9.87 -32.04 -9.36
C ARG A 91 9.68 -33.48 -9.84
N VAL A 92 9.38 -33.69 -11.11
CA VAL A 92 9.52 -35.01 -11.74
C VAL A 92 11.00 -35.20 -12.09
N VAL A 93 11.68 -36.01 -11.29
CA VAL A 93 13.06 -36.41 -11.53
C VAL A 93 13.06 -37.47 -12.64
N VAL A 94 13.28 -37.06 -13.89
CA VAL A 94 13.68 -38.01 -14.94
C VAL A 94 15.20 -38.13 -14.89
N GLN A 95 15.69 -39.17 -14.23
CA GLN A 95 17.09 -39.60 -14.32
C GLN A 95 17.34 -40.20 -15.72
N SER A 96 17.83 -39.39 -16.66
CA SER A 96 18.39 -39.91 -17.90
C SER A 96 19.79 -40.45 -17.62
N ARG A 97 19.91 -41.78 -17.50
CA ARG A 97 21.20 -42.48 -17.47
C ARG A 97 21.83 -42.41 -18.86
N VAL A 98 23.02 -41.83 -18.95
CA VAL A 98 23.85 -41.78 -20.17
C VAL A 98 24.40 -43.19 -20.42
N ILE A 99 24.11 -43.77 -21.57
CA ILE A 99 24.74 -45.00 -22.06
C ILE A 99 25.96 -44.57 -22.91
N PRO A 100 27.20 -44.93 -22.55
CA PRO A 100 28.36 -44.69 -23.41
C PRO A 100 28.36 -45.65 -24.59
N ALA A 101 28.45 -45.12 -25.81
CA ALA A 101 28.57 -45.89 -27.04
C ALA A 101 29.93 -46.59 -27.09
N GLY A 102 29.89 -47.93 -27.11
CA GLY A 102 31.04 -48.80 -27.34
C GLY A 102 31.37 -48.92 -28.83
N SER A 103 32.64 -48.63 -29.12
CA SER A 103 33.57 -49.20 -30.10
C SER A 103 33.12 -50.17 -31.22
N GLN A 104 33.51 -49.76 -32.44
CA GLN A 104 34.27 -50.49 -33.48
C GLN A 104 33.60 -51.50 -34.45
N VAL A 105 34.20 -51.48 -35.67
CA VAL A 105 34.25 -52.44 -36.81
C VAL A 105 32.96 -52.65 -37.62
N GLN A 106 32.97 -52.69 -38.96
CA GLN A 106 33.94 -53.24 -39.92
C GLN A 106 33.89 -52.50 -41.26
#